data_AF-A0A534YSU2-F1
#
_entry.id   AF-A0A534YSU2-F1
#
_cell.length_a   1.000
_cell.length_b   1.000
_cell.length_c   1.000
_cell.angle_alpha   90.00
_cell.angle_beta   90.00
_cell.angle_gamma   90.00
#
_symmetry.space_group_name_H-M   'P 1'
#
loop_
_entity.id
_entity.type
_entity.pdbx_description
1 polymer ?
#
loop_
_entity_poly.entity_id
_entity_poly.type
_entity_poly.pdbx_seq_one_letter_code
_entity_poly.pdbx_strand_id
1 'polypeptide(L)'
;MQGDFAMKRPKPDEDRAPGQTIPVRARILNAAFMVLQERGYAATSTREIAARAKVSKRELYAQFGSKEGILGSLIASRAARMRQPLEHAEVHDRASFVATLHAFGLAFLAQLCDPAVVSIFRLAISGAERSPEMSRALDSKARAPVRAAVEALMRQARAAGLVAGEPSAMMARFLALLTGEVHVPLLLGLVATPEPSELVRSAKAATDAILRLYGSD
;
A
#
# COMPACT_ATOMS: atom_id res chain seq x y z
N MET A 1 16.75 -30.45 -43.46
CA MET A 1 17.60 -29.84 -42.43
C MET A 1 16.71 -29.27 -41.35
N GLN A 2 16.63 -29.96 -40.21
CA GLN A 2 16.01 -29.48 -38.98
C GLN A 2 16.97 -28.48 -38.31
N GLY A 3 16.48 -27.29 -37.99
CA GLY A 3 17.19 -26.29 -37.20
C GLY A 3 16.44 -26.08 -35.90
N ASP A 4 16.99 -26.63 -34.83
CA ASP A 4 16.44 -26.68 -33.47
C ASP A 4 16.60 -25.30 -32.80
N PHE A 5 15.53 -24.50 -32.74
CA PHE A 5 15.51 -23.21 -32.02
C PHE A 5 15.18 -23.44 -30.54
N ALA A 6 16.18 -23.89 -29.78
CA ALA A 6 16.10 -23.97 -28.34
C ALA A 6 16.17 -22.56 -27.70
N MET A 7 15.03 -22.05 -27.23
CA MET A 7 15.00 -20.84 -26.39
C MET A 7 15.69 -21.12 -25.05
N LYS A 8 16.83 -20.46 -24.84
CA LYS A 8 17.64 -20.52 -23.62
C LYS A 8 16.84 -19.87 -22.47
N ARG A 9 16.46 -20.67 -21.47
CA ARG A 9 15.89 -20.18 -20.20
C ARG A 9 16.86 -19.19 -19.54
N PRO A 10 16.39 -18.04 -19.02
CA PRO A 10 17.26 -17.14 -18.26
C PRO A 10 17.71 -17.84 -16.98
N LYS A 11 19.02 -17.74 -16.67
CA LYS A 11 19.59 -18.28 -15.43
C LYS A 11 18.98 -17.56 -14.21
N PRO A 12 18.77 -18.25 -13.08
CA PRO A 12 18.42 -17.59 -11.84
C PRO A 12 19.55 -16.65 -11.42
N ASP A 13 19.16 -15.46 -11.00
CA ASP A 13 19.98 -14.37 -10.49
C ASP A 13 20.94 -14.85 -9.37
N GLU A 14 22.22 -15.03 -9.69
CA GLU A 14 23.28 -15.52 -8.77
C GLU A 14 23.88 -14.40 -7.89
N ASP A 15 23.37 -13.16 -7.96
CA ASP A 15 23.93 -11.99 -7.28
C ASP A 15 23.32 -11.66 -5.89
N ARG A 16 22.84 -12.67 -5.15
CA ARG A 16 22.39 -12.45 -3.75
C ARG A 16 23.49 -12.82 -2.75
N ALA A 17 24.02 -11.79 -2.07
CA ALA A 17 24.98 -11.93 -0.97
C ALA A 17 24.53 -12.96 0.10
N PRO A 18 25.44 -13.82 0.60
CA PRO A 18 25.12 -14.83 1.59
C PRO A 18 24.99 -14.22 2.99
N GLY A 19 23.79 -14.27 3.60
CA GLY A 19 23.66 -14.04 5.05
C GLY A 19 22.33 -13.53 5.61
N GLN A 20 21.41 -12.95 4.81
CA GLN A 20 20.12 -12.48 5.35
C GLN A 20 19.00 -13.49 5.11
N THR A 21 18.82 -14.41 6.06
CA THR A 21 17.61 -15.24 6.10
C THR A 21 16.41 -14.33 6.31
N ILE A 22 15.51 -14.26 5.33
CA ILE A 22 14.26 -13.49 5.43
C ILE A 22 13.51 -13.94 6.70
N PRO A 23 13.12 -13.01 7.61
CA PRO A 23 12.43 -13.36 8.84
C PRO A 23 11.19 -14.23 8.56
N VAL A 24 10.93 -15.21 9.44
CA VAL A 24 9.79 -16.15 9.33
C VAL A 24 8.48 -15.41 9.02
N ARG A 25 8.23 -14.31 9.74
CA ARG A 25 7.05 -13.46 9.55
C ARG A 25 6.93 -12.92 8.13
N ALA A 26 8.03 -12.41 7.55
CA ALA A 26 8.06 -11.88 6.19
C ALA A 26 7.87 -12.98 5.13
N ARG A 27 8.47 -14.16 5.33
CA ARG A 27 8.23 -15.33 4.45
C ARG A 27 6.76 -15.72 4.40
N ILE A 28 6.09 -15.77 5.55
CA ILE A 28 4.65 -16.10 5.63
C ILE A 28 3.80 -15.06 4.91
N LEU A 29 4.08 -13.76 5.09
CA LEU A 29 3.34 -12.69 4.41
C LEU A 29 3.51 -12.76 2.88
N ASN A 30 4.71 -13.02 2.40
CA ASN A 30 4.98 -13.18 0.96
C ASN A 30 4.24 -14.40 0.39
N ALA A 31 4.27 -15.54 1.09
CA ALA A 31 3.54 -16.73 0.68
C ALA A 31 2.02 -16.50 0.67
N ALA A 32 1.50 -15.85 1.71
CA ALA A 32 0.08 -15.50 1.81
C ALA A 32 -0.36 -14.63 0.64
N PHE A 33 0.43 -13.62 0.29
CA PHE A 33 0.17 -12.77 -0.85
C PHE A 33 0.07 -13.56 -2.15
N MET A 34 1.05 -14.43 -2.45
CA MET A 34 1.03 -15.23 -3.68
C MET A 34 -0.20 -16.14 -3.77
N VAL A 35 -0.55 -16.84 -2.68
CA VAL A 35 -1.71 -17.74 -2.68
C VAL A 35 -3.02 -16.95 -2.86
N LEU A 36 -3.13 -15.76 -2.24
CA LEU A 36 -4.27 -14.87 -2.44
C LEU A 36 -4.40 -14.39 -3.89
N GLN A 37 -3.30 -14.11 -4.58
CA GLN A 37 -3.32 -13.77 -6.02
C GLN A 37 -3.83 -14.94 -6.87
N GLU A 38 -3.30 -16.15 -6.62
CA GLU A 38 -3.58 -17.33 -7.43
C GLU A 38 -5.03 -17.83 -7.27
N ARG A 39 -5.62 -17.70 -6.08
CA ARG A 39 -6.88 -18.38 -5.71
C ARG A 39 -7.97 -17.46 -5.18
N GLY A 40 -7.65 -16.20 -4.89
CA GLY A 40 -8.53 -15.30 -4.16
C GLY A 40 -8.66 -15.63 -2.67
N TYR A 41 -9.37 -14.78 -1.93
CA TYR A 41 -9.46 -14.90 -0.47
C TYR A 41 -10.16 -16.17 -0.01
N ALA A 42 -11.36 -16.45 -0.51
CA ALA A 42 -12.20 -17.56 -0.02
C ALA A 42 -11.51 -18.92 -0.18
N ALA A 43 -10.89 -19.18 -1.33
CA ALA A 43 -10.25 -20.46 -1.64
C ALA A 43 -8.83 -20.63 -1.08
N THR A 44 -8.24 -19.59 -0.47
CA THR A 44 -6.90 -19.66 0.15
C THR A 44 -6.93 -20.47 1.45
N SER A 45 -6.05 -21.47 1.59
CA SER A 45 -5.89 -22.22 2.85
C SER A 45 -4.61 -21.84 3.61
N THR A 46 -4.67 -21.80 4.95
CA THR A 46 -3.47 -21.56 5.80
C THR A 46 -2.45 -22.69 5.66
N ARG A 47 -2.86 -23.89 5.24
CA ARG A 47 -1.97 -25.02 4.94
C ARG A 47 -1.10 -24.73 3.72
N GLU A 48 -1.68 -24.23 2.63
CA GLU A 48 -0.91 -23.85 1.43
C GLU A 48 0.06 -22.71 1.73
N ILE A 49 -0.37 -21.71 2.52
CA ILE A 49 0.50 -20.62 2.97
C ILE A 49 1.69 -21.17 3.76
N ALA A 50 1.44 -22.05 4.74
CA ALA A 50 2.50 -22.67 5.55
C ALA A 50 3.50 -23.46 4.69
N ALA A 51 2.98 -24.29 3.78
CA ALA A 51 3.79 -25.08 2.86
C ALA A 51 4.69 -24.20 1.98
N ARG A 52 4.12 -23.16 1.36
CA ARG A 52 4.86 -22.23 0.49
C ARG A 52 5.86 -21.36 1.28
N ALA A 53 5.51 -20.96 2.50
CA ALA A 53 6.41 -20.25 3.39
C ALA A 53 7.52 -21.15 3.98
N LYS A 54 7.44 -22.48 3.82
CA LYS A 54 8.33 -23.47 4.48
C LYS A 54 8.34 -23.29 6.00
N VAL A 55 7.15 -23.33 6.60
CA VAL A 55 6.93 -23.29 8.06
C VAL A 55 5.87 -24.32 8.44
N SER A 56 5.85 -24.75 9.70
CA SER A 56 4.78 -25.59 10.22
C SER A 56 3.49 -24.79 10.39
N LYS A 57 2.35 -25.50 10.42
CA LYS A 57 1.05 -24.91 10.77
C LYS A 57 1.14 -24.23 12.16
N ARG A 58 1.76 -24.90 13.14
CA ARG A 58 1.94 -24.36 14.49
C ARG A 58 2.68 -23.02 14.49
N GLU A 59 3.77 -22.90 13.73
CA GLU A 59 4.52 -21.64 13.62
C GLU A 59 3.71 -20.53 12.94
N LEU A 60 2.96 -20.84 11.88
CA LEU A 60 2.09 -19.87 11.20
C LEU A 60 1.02 -19.32 12.16
N TYR A 61 0.35 -20.20 12.91
CA TYR A 61 -0.65 -19.79 13.89
C TYR A 61 -0.02 -19.06 15.09
N ALA A 62 1.19 -19.43 15.53
CA ALA A 62 1.90 -18.69 16.57
C ALA A 62 2.24 -17.25 16.15
N GLN A 63 2.51 -17.02 14.87
CA GLN A 63 2.87 -15.69 14.34
C GLN A 63 1.66 -14.78 14.06
N PHE A 64 0.51 -15.37 13.70
CA PHE A 64 -0.62 -14.60 13.16
C PHE A 64 -1.99 -14.97 13.70
N GLY A 65 -2.13 -16.05 14.45
CA GLY A 65 -3.37 -16.48 15.10
C GLY A 65 -4.46 -17.02 14.16
N SER A 66 -4.67 -16.43 12.99
CA SER A 66 -5.69 -16.87 12.03
C SER A 66 -5.37 -16.43 10.60
N LYS A 67 -6.18 -16.89 9.63
CA LYS A 67 -6.09 -16.44 8.23
C LYS A 67 -6.37 -14.93 8.11
N GLU A 68 -7.33 -14.44 8.89
CA GLU A 68 -7.68 -13.02 9.02
C GLU A 68 -6.53 -12.24 9.64
N GLY A 69 -5.83 -12.82 10.63
CA GLY A 69 -4.65 -12.21 11.25
C GLY A 69 -3.46 -12.09 10.29
N ILE A 70 -3.25 -13.07 9.41
CA ILE A 70 -2.26 -13.00 8.33
C ILE A 70 -2.62 -11.86 7.36
N LEU A 71 -3.87 -11.84 6.87
CA LEU A 71 -4.34 -10.82 5.95
C LEU A 71 -4.23 -9.41 6.56
N GLY A 72 -4.75 -9.24 7.77
CA GLY A 72 -4.70 -7.97 8.49
C GLY A 72 -3.26 -7.48 8.69
N SER A 73 -2.32 -8.40 8.95
CA SER A 73 -0.89 -8.08 9.06
C SER A 73 -0.27 -7.67 7.72
N LEU A 74 -0.65 -8.33 6.62
CA LEU A 74 -0.21 -7.97 5.27
C LEU A 74 -0.68 -6.56 4.88
N ILE A 75 -1.97 -6.28 5.10
CA ILE A 75 -2.60 -4.98 4.84
C ILE A 75 -1.95 -3.90 5.71
N ALA A 76 -1.81 -4.15 7.02
CA ALA A 76 -1.21 -3.20 7.94
C ALA A 76 0.25 -2.87 7.58
N SER A 77 1.03 -3.86 7.14
CA SER A 77 2.42 -3.64 6.72
C SER A 77 2.52 -2.72 5.49
N ARG A 78 1.62 -2.90 4.51
CA ARG A 78 1.51 -2.04 3.33
C ARG A 78 1.08 -0.61 3.73
N ALA A 79 0.08 -0.50 4.59
CA ALA A 79 -0.40 0.79 5.10
C ALA A 79 0.65 1.54 5.93
N ALA A 80 1.48 0.84 6.71
CA ALA A 80 2.59 1.45 7.43
C ALA A 80 3.58 2.10 6.46
N ARG A 81 3.93 1.41 5.36
CA ARG A 81 4.79 1.99 4.30
C ARG A 81 4.19 3.23 3.64
N MET A 82 2.86 3.28 3.46
CA MET A 82 2.20 4.49 2.94
C MET A 82 2.39 5.70 3.86
N ARG A 83 2.42 5.48 5.17
CA ARG A 83 2.44 6.53 6.20
C ARG A 83 3.84 6.82 6.73
N GLN A 84 4.85 6.06 6.33
CA GLN A 84 6.21 6.20 6.85
C GLN A 84 6.73 7.65 6.79
N PRO A 85 6.48 8.45 5.73
CA PRO A 85 6.91 9.85 5.71
C PRO A 85 6.25 10.74 6.77
N LEU A 86 5.13 10.31 7.37
CA LEU A 86 4.39 11.04 8.39
C LEU A 86 4.82 10.69 9.83
N GLU A 87 5.48 9.55 10.05
CA GLU A 87 5.75 9.04 11.40
C GLU A 87 6.70 9.94 12.21
N HIS A 88 7.59 10.65 11.52
CA HIS A 88 8.58 11.55 12.13
C HIS A 88 8.55 12.95 11.50
N ALA A 89 7.42 13.30 10.86
CA ALA A 89 7.28 14.59 10.24
C ALA A 89 7.14 15.68 11.30
N GLU A 90 7.95 16.72 11.19
CA GLU A 90 7.81 17.92 11.99
C GLU A 90 7.44 19.11 11.08
N VAL A 91 6.23 19.62 11.27
CA VAL A 91 5.69 20.74 10.50
C VAL A 91 5.91 22.03 11.27
N HIS A 92 6.98 22.74 10.93
CA HIS A 92 7.37 24.00 11.55
C HIS A 92 7.12 25.20 10.64
N ASP A 93 7.23 24.99 9.32
CA ASP A 93 7.05 26.02 8.33
C ASP A 93 6.39 25.47 7.05
N ARG A 94 6.14 26.36 6.10
CA ARG A 94 5.51 26.01 4.81
C ARG A 94 6.38 25.02 4.02
N ALA A 95 7.70 25.14 4.05
CA ALA A 95 8.59 24.28 3.28
C ALA A 95 8.56 22.83 3.81
N SER A 96 8.61 22.65 5.13
CA SER A 96 8.56 21.32 5.76
C SER A 96 7.18 20.67 5.59
N PHE A 97 6.10 21.45 5.64
CA PHE A 97 4.75 20.97 5.33
C PHE A 97 4.64 20.45 3.89
N VAL A 98 5.11 21.23 2.92
CA VAL A 98 5.08 20.87 1.49
C VAL A 98 5.92 19.63 1.22
N ALA A 99 7.13 19.57 1.77
CA ALA A 99 8.00 18.42 1.64
C ALA A 99 7.34 17.15 2.21
N THR A 100 6.69 17.26 3.36
CA THR A 100 5.99 16.15 4.00
C THR A 100 4.79 15.66 3.18
N LEU A 101 3.93 16.57 2.70
CA LEU A 101 2.80 16.22 1.85
C LEU A 101 3.26 15.51 0.57
N HIS A 102 4.28 16.05 -0.08
CA HIS A 102 4.84 15.47 -1.30
C HIS A 102 5.41 14.06 -1.04
N ALA A 103 6.22 13.91 0.01
CA ALA A 103 6.83 12.63 0.38
C ALA A 103 5.76 11.58 0.72
N PHE A 104 4.73 11.96 1.49
CA PHE A 104 3.59 11.09 1.75
C PHE A 104 2.85 10.73 0.47
N GLY A 105 2.54 11.72 -0.39
CA GLY A 105 1.81 11.49 -1.63
C GLY A 105 2.51 10.47 -2.53
N LEU A 106 3.84 10.58 -2.66
CA LEU A 106 4.66 9.63 -3.41
C LEU A 106 4.65 8.23 -2.77
N ALA A 107 4.89 8.13 -1.46
CA ALA A 107 4.89 6.84 -0.76
C ALA A 107 3.51 6.16 -0.80
N PHE A 108 2.45 6.93 -0.64
CA PHE A 108 1.07 6.50 -0.75
C PHE A 108 0.77 5.95 -2.14
N LEU A 109 1.07 6.70 -3.19
CA LEU A 109 0.85 6.29 -4.58
C LEU A 109 1.68 5.07 -4.97
N ALA A 110 2.96 5.01 -4.55
CA ALA A 110 3.83 3.88 -4.82
C ALA A 110 3.30 2.58 -4.20
N GLN A 111 2.74 2.64 -2.99
CA GLN A 111 2.10 1.46 -2.41
C GLN A 111 0.71 1.20 -3.03
N LEU A 112 -0.09 2.22 -3.31
CA LEU A 112 -1.45 2.04 -3.83
C LEU A 112 -1.45 1.43 -5.24
N CYS A 113 -0.50 1.84 -6.08
CA CYS A 113 -0.36 1.36 -7.46
C CYS A 113 0.43 0.05 -7.57
N ASP A 114 1.03 -0.43 -6.47
CA ASP A 114 1.69 -1.74 -6.43
C ASP A 114 0.67 -2.82 -6.85
N PRO A 115 0.97 -3.66 -7.86
CA PRO A 115 0.07 -4.69 -8.33
C PRO A 115 -0.49 -5.58 -7.21
N ALA A 116 0.31 -5.82 -6.16
CA ALA A 116 -0.13 -6.55 -4.98
C ALA A 116 -1.26 -5.89 -4.22
N VAL A 117 -1.16 -4.57 -4.04
CA VAL A 117 -2.17 -3.79 -3.34
C VAL A 117 -3.42 -3.66 -4.20
N VAL A 118 -3.28 -3.38 -5.49
CA VAL A 118 -4.40 -3.35 -6.46
C VAL A 118 -5.19 -4.65 -6.40
N SER A 119 -4.52 -5.79 -6.40
CA SER A 119 -5.21 -7.07 -6.31
C SER A 119 -5.87 -7.33 -4.95
N ILE A 120 -5.30 -6.87 -3.83
CA ILE A 120 -5.98 -6.91 -2.52
C ILE A 120 -7.28 -6.09 -2.57
N PHE A 121 -7.26 -4.90 -3.16
CA PHE A 121 -8.47 -4.08 -3.34
C PHE A 121 -9.50 -4.78 -4.22
N ARG A 122 -9.11 -5.38 -5.35
CA ARG A 122 -10.02 -6.15 -6.22
C ARG A 122 -10.67 -7.32 -5.48
N LEU A 123 -9.89 -8.07 -4.69
CA LEU A 123 -10.42 -9.15 -3.86
C LEU A 123 -11.39 -8.63 -2.79
N ALA A 124 -11.09 -7.50 -2.16
CA ALA A 124 -11.97 -6.87 -1.17
C ALA A 124 -13.30 -6.43 -1.80
N ILE A 125 -13.23 -5.74 -2.94
CA ILE A 125 -14.41 -5.22 -3.65
C ILE A 125 -15.28 -6.38 -4.16
N SER A 126 -14.69 -7.36 -4.85
CA SER A 126 -15.42 -8.51 -5.39
C SER A 126 -15.99 -9.44 -4.30
N GLY A 127 -15.41 -9.41 -3.10
CA GLY A 127 -15.86 -10.17 -1.95
C GLY A 127 -16.77 -9.42 -0.98
N ALA A 128 -17.00 -8.12 -1.17
CA ALA A 128 -17.58 -7.24 -0.14
C ALA A 128 -18.94 -7.71 0.40
N GLU A 129 -19.80 -8.25 -0.46
CA GLU A 129 -21.13 -8.76 -0.08
C GLU A 129 -21.09 -10.16 0.54
N ARG A 130 -20.13 -11.01 0.13
CA ARG A 130 -20.08 -12.43 0.50
C ARG A 130 -19.13 -12.74 1.67
N SER A 131 -18.06 -11.95 1.81
CA SER A 131 -17.01 -12.10 2.81
C SER A 131 -16.49 -10.72 3.21
N PRO A 132 -17.23 -10.00 4.08
CA PRO A 132 -16.90 -8.63 4.47
C PRO A 132 -15.62 -8.54 5.30
N GLU A 133 -15.03 -9.66 5.74
CA GLU A 133 -13.78 -9.71 6.52
C GLU A 133 -12.65 -8.97 5.82
N MET A 134 -12.51 -9.15 4.51
CA MET A 134 -11.45 -8.50 3.74
C MET A 134 -11.67 -6.98 3.64
N SER A 135 -12.90 -6.54 3.38
CA SER A 135 -13.25 -5.12 3.34
C SER A 135 -13.09 -4.46 4.71
N ARG A 136 -13.50 -5.13 5.79
CA ARG A 136 -13.30 -4.66 7.18
C ARG A 136 -11.83 -4.60 7.55
N ALA A 137 -11.02 -5.58 7.16
CA ALA A 137 -9.58 -5.57 7.37
C ALA A 137 -8.91 -4.42 6.59
N LEU A 138 -9.30 -4.21 5.34
CA LEU A 138 -8.80 -3.11 4.52
C LEU A 138 -9.14 -1.74 5.11
N ASP A 139 -10.35 -1.58 5.61
CA ASP A 139 -10.75 -0.33 6.25
C ASP A 139 -10.00 -0.10 7.57
N SER A 140 -10.10 -1.05 8.52
CA SER A 140 -9.53 -0.90 9.87
C SER A 140 -7.99 -0.95 9.92
N LYS A 141 -7.33 -1.69 9.02
CA LYS A 141 -5.87 -1.87 9.03
C LYS A 141 -5.13 -0.99 8.03
N ALA A 142 -5.82 -0.38 7.06
CA ALA A 142 -5.20 0.53 6.10
C ALA A 142 -5.91 1.88 6.00
N ARG A 143 -7.16 1.92 5.52
CA ARG A 143 -7.82 3.18 5.16
C ARG A 143 -7.96 4.12 6.36
N ALA A 144 -8.50 3.63 7.48
CA ALA A 144 -8.70 4.46 8.67
C ALA A 144 -7.38 4.97 9.27
N PRO A 145 -6.33 4.13 9.49
CA PRO A 145 -5.03 4.60 9.96
C PRO A 145 -4.34 5.60 9.02
N VAL A 146 -4.48 5.45 7.69
CA VAL A 146 -3.93 6.40 6.71
C VAL A 146 -4.64 7.75 6.80
N ARG A 147 -5.97 7.74 6.80
CA ARG A 147 -6.77 8.97 6.94
C ARG A 147 -6.45 9.71 8.24
N ALA A 148 -6.36 8.99 9.36
CA ALA A 148 -6.05 9.57 10.66
C ALA A 148 -4.66 10.25 10.68
N ALA A 149 -3.65 9.64 10.04
CA ALA A 149 -2.30 10.22 9.98
C ALA A 149 -2.25 11.49 9.13
N VAL A 150 -2.91 11.50 7.97
CA VAL A 150 -2.99 12.71 7.12
C VAL A 150 -3.78 13.80 7.84
N GLU A 151 -4.88 13.47 8.50
CA GLU A 151 -5.66 14.44 9.26
C GLU A 151 -4.85 15.05 10.43
N ALA A 152 -4.02 14.24 11.10
CA ALA A 152 -3.12 14.74 12.13
C ALA A 152 -2.10 15.74 11.58
N LEU A 153 -1.51 15.45 10.41
CA LEU A 153 -0.62 16.40 9.71
C LEU A 153 -1.34 17.71 9.38
N MET A 154 -2.57 17.63 8.85
CA MET A 154 -3.39 18.80 8.52
C MET A 154 -3.71 19.64 9.77
N ARG A 155 -3.92 18.98 10.92
CA ARG A 155 -4.15 19.65 12.21
C ARG A 155 -2.90 20.39 12.69
N GLN A 156 -1.70 19.79 12.55
CA GLN A 156 -0.44 20.44 12.87
C GLN A 156 -0.20 21.67 12.00
N ALA A 157 -0.39 21.55 10.69
CA ALA A 157 -0.22 22.66 9.77
C ALA A 157 -1.18 23.83 10.07
N ARG A 158 -2.44 23.53 10.43
CA ARG A 158 -3.41 24.54 10.85
C ARG A 158 -3.00 25.23 12.16
N ALA A 159 -2.54 24.45 13.15
CA ALA A 159 -2.08 25.01 14.43
C ALA A 159 -0.86 25.92 14.26
N ALA A 160 0.00 25.64 13.28
CA ALA A 160 1.13 26.48 12.87
C ALA A 160 0.74 27.67 11.96
N GLY A 161 -0.56 27.85 11.66
CA GLY A 161 -1.05 28.95 10.82
C GLY A 161 -0.76 28.81 9.31
N LEU A 162 -0.22 27.65 8.87
CA LEU A 162 0.20 27.43 7.49
C LEU A 162 -0.99 27.20 6.53
N VAL A 163 -2.12 26.76 7.07
CA VAL A 163 -3.35 26.51 6.33
C VAL A 163 -4.58 26.92 7.14
N ALA A 164 -5.66 27.31 6.46
CA ALA A 164 -6.89 27.80 7.09
C ALA A 164 -8.10 26.83 7.05
N GLY A 165 -7.98 25.68 6.38
CA GLY A 165 -9.10 24.74 6.19
C GLY A 165 -9.39 23.82 7.39
N GLU A 166 -10.56 23.17 7.38
CA GLU A 166 -10.89 22.11 8.33
C GLU A 166 -10.04 20.84 8.06
N PRO A 167 -9.30 20.29 9.06
CA PRO A 167 -8.34 19.19 8.84
C PRO A 167 -8.93 17.97 8.15
N SER A 168 -10.15 17.57 8.52
CA SER A 168 -10.83 16.41 7.95
C SER A 168 -11.19 16.61 6.47
N ALA A 169 -11.59 17.84 6.09
CA ALA A 169 -11.90 18.20 4.72
C ALA A 169 -10.63 18.31 3.86
N MET A 170 -9.56 18.89 4.39
CA MET A 170 -8.25 18.97 3.71
C MET A 170 -7.69 17.56 3.46
N MET A 171 -7.74 16.68 4.46
CA MET A 171 -7.33 15.27 4.31
C MET A 171 -8.15 14.55 3.24
N ALA A 172 -9.48 14.66 3.27
CA ALA A 172 -10.35 13.98 2.31
C ALA A 172 -10.05 14.44 0.87
N ARG A 173 -9.91 15.75 0.66
CA ARG A 173 -9.59 16.33 -0.65
C ARG A 173 -8.20 15.93 -1.13
N PHE A 174 -7.19 15.91 -0.26
CA PHE A 174 -5.84 15.52 -0.63
C PHE A 174 -5.78 14.07 -1.11
N LEU A 175 -6.42 13.14 -0.38
CA LEU A 175 -6.49 11.74 -0.81
C LEU A 175 -7.30 11.55 -2.10
N ALA A 176 -8.36 12.33 -2.30
CA ALA A 176 -9.12 12.31 -3.56
C ALA A 176 -8.28 12.79 -4.74
N LEU A 177 -7.51 13.87 -4.58
CA LEU A 177 -6.59 14.39 -5.61
C LEU A 177 -5.48 13.40 -5.96
N LEU A 178 -4.95 12.65 -4.97
CA LEU A 178 -3.96 11.60 -5.24
C LEU A 178 -4.56 10.44 -6.04
N THR A 179 -5.79 10.02 -5.73
CA THR A 179 -6.36 8.77 -6.26
C THR A 179 -7.22 8.93 -7.51
N GLY A 180 -7.78 10.11 -7.75
CA GLY A 180 -8.90 10.34 -8.67
C GLY A 180 -8.69 9.85 -10.09
N GLU A 181 -7.49 10.06 -10.65
CA GLU A 181 -7.20 9.72 -12.05
C GLU A 181 -6.64 8.30 -12.23
N VAL A 182 -6.11 7.70 -11.16
CA VAL A 182 -5.27 6.49 -11.27
C VAL A 182 -5.92 5.24 -10.70
N HIS A 183 -6.60 5.33 -9.56
CA HIS A 183 -6.92 4.14 -8.78
C HIS A 183 -8.04 3.31 -9.39
N VAL A 184 -9.14 3.93 -9.83
CA VAL A 184 -10.25 3.20 -10.46
C VAL A 184 -9.83 2.56 -11.79
N PRO A 185 -9.18 3.27 -12.73
CA PRO A 185 -8.67 2.65 -13.95
C PRO A 185 -7.72 1.47 -13.68
N LEU A 186 -6.83 1.57 -12.67
CA LEU A 186 -5.98 0.45 -12.25
C LEU A 186 -6.80 -0.73 -11.73
N LEU A 187 -7.80 -0.50 -10.87
CA LEU A 187 -8.66 -1.57 -10.36
C LEU A 187 -9.41 -2.29 -11.49
N LEU A 188 -9.81 -1.57 -12.52
CA LEU A 188 -10.48 -2.12 -13.71
C LEU A 188 -9.51 -2.74 -14.73
N GLY A 189 -8.20 -2.55 -14.58
CA GLY A 189 -7.20 -3.04 -15.52
C GLY A 189 -7.17 -2.27 -16.85
N LEU A 190 -7.64 -1.02 -16.84
CA LEU A 190 -7.71 -0.16 -18.03
C LEU A 190 -6.41 0.60 -18.31
N VAL A 191 -5.51 0.65 -17.34
CA VAL A 191 -4.20 1.31 -17.44
C VAL A 191 -3.11 0.42 -16.84
N ALA A 192 -1.88 0.60 -17.32
CA ALA A 192 -0.70 -0.02 -16.72
C ALA A 192 -0.37 0.62 -15.37
N THR A 193 0.47 -0.05 -14.57
CA THR A 193 1.07 0.56 -13.39
C THR A 193 1.83 1.83 -13.81
N PRO A 194 1.58 2.99 -13.18
CA PRO A 194 2.26 4.22 -13.56
C PRO A 194 3.76 4.14 -13.30
N GLU A 195 4.53 4.80 -14.15
CA GLU A 195 5.97 4.94 -14.01
C GLU A 195 6.31 5.81 -12.78
N PRO A 196 7.47 5.61 -12.14
CA PRO A 196 7.86 6.40 -10.96
C PRO A 196 7.78 7.92 -11.16
N SER A 197 8.10 8.40 -12.37
CA SER A 197 8.02 9.82 -12.70
C SER A 197 6.58 10.36 -12.72
N GLU A 198 5.59 9.53 -13.08
CA GLU A 198 4.17 9.88 -13.04
C GLU A 198 3.70 10.03 -11.60
N LEU A 199 4.11 9.11 -10.71
CA LEU A 199 3.77 9.17 -9.29
C LEU A 199 4.31 10.45 -8.63
N VAL A 200 5.54 10.84 -8.96
CA VAL A 200 6.14 12.10 -8.49
C VAL A 200 5.34 13.30 -8.97
N ARG A 201 4.97 13.35 -10.26
CA ARG A 201 4.15 14.44 -10.80
C ARG A 201 2.78 14.52 -10.13
N SER A 202 2.11 13.40 -9.93
CA SER A 202 0.79 13.36 -9.28
C SER A 202 0.86 13.78 -7.81
N ALA A 203 1.89 13.34 -7.07
CA ALA A 203 2.11 13.75 -5.69
C ALA A 203 2.35 15.27 -5.57
N LYS A 204 3.16 15.83 -6.47
CA LYS A 204 3.40 17.28 -6.56
C LYS A 204 2.12 18.04 -6.90
N ALA A 205 1.38 17.61 -7.93
CA ALA A 205 0.16 18.29 -8.35
C ALA A 205 -0.90 18.33 -7.23
N ALA A 206 -1.09 17.21 -6.51
CA ALA A 206 -1.99 17.16 -5.37
C ALA A 206 -1.55 18.08 -4.21
N THR A 207 -0.23 18.16 -3.96
CA THR A 207 0.34 19.05 -2.94
C THR A 207 0.13 20.52 -3.31
N ASP A 208 0.47 20.91 -4.54
CA ASP A 208 0.28 22.28 -5.04
C ASP A 208 -1.21 22.68 -4.98
N ALA A 209 -2.13 21.77 -5.30
CA ALA A 209 -3.57 22.02 -5.24
C ALA A 209 -4.05 22.27 -3.80
N ILE A 210 -3.57 21.50 -2.82
CA ILE A 210 -3.90 21.73 -1.41
C ILE A 210 -3.42 23.10 -0.94
N LEU A 211 -2.22 23.51 -1.34
CA LEU A 211 -1.69 24.84 -0.99
C LEU A 211 -2.49 25.97 -1.63
N ARG A 212 -2.98 25.80 -2.86
CA ARG A 212 -3.85 26.81 -3.51
C ARG A 212 -5.22 26.91 -2.86
N LEU A 213 -5.75 25.78 -2.37
CA LEU A 213 -7.07 25.73 -1.76
C LEU A 213 -7.10 26.21 -0.31
N TYR A 214 -6.01 26.02 0.44
CA TYR A 214 -6.00 26.26 1.90
C TYR A 214 -4.79 27.03 2.43
N GLY A 215 -3.78 27.30 1.60
CA GLY A 215 -2.58 28.01 2.05
C GLY A 215 -2.94 29.40 2.57
N SER A 216 -2.39 29.74 3.73
CA SER A 216 -2.42 31.13 4.21
C SER A 216 -1.44 31.97 3.38
N ASP A 217 -1.75 33.26 3.23
CA ASP A 217 -0.84 34.27 2.65
C ASP A 217 0.38 34.51 3.55
#